data_AF-A0A246FP89-F1
#
_entry.id   AF-A0A246FP89-F1
#
_cell.length_a   1.000
_cell.length_b   1.000
_cell.length_c   1.000
_cell.angle_alpha   90.00
_cell.angle_beta   90.00
_cell.angle_gamma   90.00
#
_symmetry.space_group_name_H-M   'P 1'
#
loop_
_entity.id
_entity.type
_entity.pdbx_description
1 polymer ?
#
loop_
_entity_poly.entity_id
_entity_poly.type
_entity_poly.pdbx_seq_one_letter_code
_entity_poly.pdbx_strand_id
1 'polypeptide(L)'
;MNSNSNQQSNQRGTAAPEKVVTKRPRGFAAMDPATQRRIASEGGRASHLSGRGHRFTSEEARAAGRKGGQASRGSTPKDNAAE
;
A
#
# COMPACT_ATOMS: atom_id res chain seq x y z
N MET A 1 -32.74 32.05 -33.09
CA MET A 1 -31.55 31.86 -32.22
C MET A 1 -31.38 30.38 -31.96
N ASN A 2 -30.31 29.75 -32.44
CA ASN A 2 -30.03 28.34 -32.13
C ASN A 2 -28.56 28.23 -31.72
N SER A 3 -28.33 28.07 -30.42
CA SER A 3 -27.00 27.99 -29.81
C SER A 3 -26.45 26.59 -30.05
N ASN A 4 -25.47 26.47 -30.94
CA ASN A 4 -24.81 25.19 -31.21
C ASN A 4 -23.53 25.07 -30.39
N SER A 5 -23.46 23.95 -29.68
CA SER A 5 -22.54 23.54 -28.62
C SER A 5 -21.05 23.60 -28.96
N ASN A 6 -20.30 24.08 -27.97
CA ASN A 6 -18.86 24.12 -27.85
C ASN A 6 -18.22 22.72 -28.02
N GLN A 7 -17.73 22.42 -29.23
CA GLN A 7 -16.81 21.32 -29.47
C GLN A 7 -15.38 21.77 -29.13
N GLN A 8 -15.08 21.85 -27.83
CA GLN A 8 -13.70 21.94 -27.35
C GLN A 8 -13.05 20.57 -27.54
N SER A 9 -12.44 20.37 -28.72
CA SER A 9 -11.63 19.20 -29.04
C SER A 9 -10.45 19.11 -28.08
N ASN A 10 -10.54 18.11 -27.19
CA ASN A 10 -9.56 17.77 -26.17
C ASN A 10 -8.38 17.07 -26.84
N GLN A 11 -7.59 17.82 -27.62
CA GLN A 11 -6.28 17.36 -28.09
C GLN A 11 -5.27 17.47 -26.92
N ARG A 12 -5.33 16.53 -25.98
CA ARG A 12 -4.24 16.33 -25.02
C ARG A 12 -3.18 15.48 -25.72
N GLY A 13 -2.12 16.18 -26.11
CA GLY A 13 -0.95 15.61 -26.74
C GLY A 13 -0.45 14.37 -26.01
N THR A 14 -0.09 13.37 -26.80
CA THR A 14 0.74 12.24 -26.43
C THR A 14 2.09 12.79 -25.96
N ALA A 15 2.18 13.10 -24.67
CA ALA A 15 3.44 13.40 -24.01
C ALA A 15 4.30 12.12 -24.08
N ALA A 16 5.45 12.25 -24.73
CA ALA A 16 6.48 11.23 -24.84
C ALA A 16 6.73 10.53 -23.49
N PRO A 17 7.13 9.25 -23.47
CA PRO A 17 7.53 8.60 -22.24
C PRO A 17 8.78 9.31 -21.71
N GLU A 18 8.58 10.21 -20.74
CA GLU A 18 9.63 10.72 -19.90
C GLU A 18 10.41 9.49 -19.39
N LYS A 19 11.70 9.41 -19.72
CA LYS A 19 12.55 8.29 -19.30
C LYS A 19 12.55 8.29 -17.78
N VAL A 20 11.68 7.48 -17.19
CA VAL A 20 11.65 7.23 -15.75
C VAL A 20 13.02 6.64 -15.43
N VAL A 21 13.89 7.45 -14.85
CA VAL A 21 15.20 6.99 -14.38
C VAL A 21 14.91 6.00 -13.26
N THR A 22 14.82 4.72 -13.61
CA THR A 22 14.60 3.65 -12.65
C THR A 22 15.79 3.64 -11.71
N LYS A 23 15.60 4.13 -10.49
CA LYS A 23 16.65 4.12 -9.47
C LYS A 23 17.08 2.67 -9.28
N ARG A 24 18.36 2.39 -9.55
CA ARG A 24 18.95 1.07 -9.31
C ARG A 24 18.76 0.71 -7.84
N PRO A 25 18.35 -0.53 -7.52
CA PRO A 25 18.24 -0.97 -6.14
C PRO A 25 19.60 -0.84 -5.46
N ARG A 26 19.60 -0.40 -4.20
CA ARG A 26 20.80 -0.19 -3.38
C ARG A 26 20.57 -0.70 -1.97
N GLY A 27 21.65 -1.01 -1.26
CA GLY A 27 21.61 -1.47 0.13
C GLY A 27 20.77 -2.75 0.28
N PHE A 28 19.84 -2.75 1.22
CA PHE A 28 18.97 -3.90 1.52
C PHE A 28 18.18 -4.41 0.30
N ALA A 29 17.74 -3.49 -0.57
CA ALA A 29 16.97 -3.83 -1.77
C ALA A 29 17.83 -4.42 -2.90
N ALA A 30 19.15 -4.27 -2.84
CA ALA A 30 20.09 -4.82 -3.81
C ALA A 30 20.66 -6.19 -3.43
N MET A 31 20.36 -6.68 -2.22
CA MET A 31 20.83 -7.97 -1.74
C MET A 31 20.09 -9.14 -2.40
N ASP A 32 20.70 -10.32 -2.33
CA ASP A 32 20.04 -11.57 -2.71
C ASP A 32 18.76 -11.81 -1.87
N PRO A 33 17.66 -12.31 -2.45
CA PRO A 33 16.40 -12.54 -1.74
C PRO A 33 16.50 -13.42 -0.49
N ALA A 34 17.38 -14.43 -0.48
CA ALA A 34 17.57 -15.28 0.70
C ALA A 34 18.23 -14.49 1.84
N THR A 35 19.23 -13.67 1.50
CA THR A 35 19.90 -12.78 2.47
C THR A 35 18.93 -11.73 3.02
N GLN A 36 18.13 -11.11 2.14
CA GLN A 36 17.10 -10.14 2.51
C GLN A 36 16.08 -10.75 3.48
N ARG A 37 15.56 -11.95 3.18
CA ARG A 37 14.63 -12.67 4.07
C ARG A 37 15.24 -13.00 5.41
N ARG A 38 16.50 -13.45 5.45
CA ARG A 38 17.20 -13.76 6.70
C ARG A 38 17.29 -12.52 7.59
N ILE A 39 17.77 -11.40 7.04
CA ILE A 39 17.92 -10.14 7.77
C ILE A 39 16.56 -9.59 8.20
N ALA A 40 15.54 -9.61 7.34
CA ALA A 40 14.18 -9.20 7.71
C ALA A 40 13.62 -10.04 8.88
N SER A 41 13.81 -11.38 8.80
CA SER A 41 13.34 -12.31 9.83
C SER A 41 14.11 -12.14 11.15
N GLU A 42 15.39 -11.83 11.08
CA GLU A 42 16.23 -11.53 12.24
C GLU A 42 15.84 -10.19 12.87
N GLY A 43 15.61 -9.15 12.06
CA GLY A 43 15.15 -7.84 12.51
C GLY A 43 13.80 -7.91 13.24
N GLY A 44 12.81 -8.62 12.67
CA GLY A 44 11.51 -8.83 13.32
C GLY A 44 11.61 -9.57 14.66
N ARG A 45 12.43 -10.62 14.72
CA ARG A 45 12.70 -11.36 15.96
C ARG A 45 13.40 -10.49 17.00
N ALA A 46 14.43 -9.74 16.59
CA ALA A 46 15.16 -8.83 17.48
C ALA A 46 14.25 -7.73 18.03
N SER A 47 13.38 -7.14 17.20
CA SER A 47 12.39 -6.16 17.67
C SER A 47 11.47 -6.74 18.74
N HIS A 48 10.97 -7.95 18.54
CA HIS A 48 10.09 -8.61 19.51
C HIS A 48 10.83 -9.00 20.80
N LEU A 49 12.05 -9.54 20.68
CA LEU A 49 12.91 -9.93 21.80
C LEU A 49 13.40 -8.73 22.62
N SER A 50 13.63 -7.58 21.98
CA SER A 50 14.10 -6.37 22.65
C SER A 50 13.17 -5.88 23.76
N GLY A 51 11.93 -6.39 23.83
CA GLY A 51 11.01 -6.17 24.95
C GLY A 51 10.59 -4.72 25.14
N ARG A 52 10.97 -3.83 24.21
CA ARG A 52 10.68 -2.39 24.23
C ARG A 52 9.26 -2.06 23.76
N GLY A 53 8.48 -3.09 23.42
CA GLY A 53 7.10 -2.98 22.98
C GLY A 53 6.12 -3.16 24.13
N HIS A 54 4.96 -2.53 23.99
CA HIS A 54 3.81 -2.75 24.87
C HIS A 54 3.39 -4.22 24.84
N ARG A 55 3.28 -4.84 26.03
CA ARG A 55 2.81 -6.21 26.18
C ARG A 55 1.28 -6.16 26.23
N PHE A 56 0.64 -6.60 25.15
CA PHE A 56 -0.81 -6.72 25.13
C PHE A 56 -1.28 -7.78 26.13
N THR A 57 -2.24 -7.40 26.97
CA THR A 57 -3.04 -8.38 27.69
C THR A 57 -3.96 -9.10 26.69
N SER A 58 -4.45 -10.30 27.04
CA SER A 58 -5.36 -11.06 26.16
C SER A 58 -6.63 -10.29 25.81
N GLU A 59 -7.10 -9.45 26.72
CA GLU A 59 -8.26 -8.58 26.50
C GLU A 59 -7.94 -7.46 25.51
N GLU A 60 -6.80 -6.80 25.68
CA GLU A 60 -6.37 -5.70 24.81
C GLU A 60 -6.08 -6.17 23.38
N ALA A 61 -5.42 -7.32 23.22
CA ALA A 61 -5.20 -7.95 21.92
C ALA A 61 -6.53 -8.24 21.20
N ARG A 62 -7.53 -8.74 21.94
CA ARG A 62 -8.88 -9.01 21.40
C ARG A 62 -9.60 -7.72 20.99
N ALA A 63 -9.52 -6.67 21.80
CA ALA A 63 -10.10 -5.37 21.48
C ALA A 63 -9.46 -4.75 20.22
N ALA A 64 -8.12 -4.76 20.15
CA ALA A 64 -7.37 -4.28 18.99
C ALA A 64 -7.69 -5.09 17.73
N GLY A 65 -7.75 -6.42 17.83
CA GLY A 65 -8.13 -7.31 16.71
C GLY A 65 -9.54 -7.05 16.21
N ARG A 66 -10.51 -6.86 17.13
CA ARG A 66 -11.89 -6.49 16.77
C ARG A 66 -11.92 -5.16 16.02
N LYS A 67 -11.22 -4.14 16.52
CA LYS A 67 -11.12 -2.81 15.89
C LYS A 67 -10.49 -2.89 14.50
N GLY A 68 -9.39 -3.61 14.35
CA GLY A 68 -8.73 -3.82 13.05
C GLY A 68 -9.66 -4.53 12.06
N GLY A 69 -10.35 -5.58 12.52
CA GLY A 69 -11.34 -6.28 11.72
C GLY A 69 -12.53 -5.40 11.32
N GLN A 70 -12.96 -4.44 12.15
CA GLN A 70 -13.99 -3.44 11.80
C GLN A 70 -13.52 -2.49 10.70
N ALA A 71 -12.25 -2.05 10.76
CA ALA A 71 -11.70 -1.14 9.77
C ALA A 71 -11.51 -1.83 8.40
N SER A 72 -11.08 -3.10 8.38
CA SER A 72 -10.80 -3.81 7.12
C SER A 72 -12.04 -4.25 6.36
N ARG A 73 -13.18 -4.43 7.05
CA ARG A 73 -14.45 -4.86 6.44
C ARG A 73 -15.32 -3.72 5.90
N GLY A 74 -14.86 -2.47 6.05
CA GLY A 74 -15.60 -1.27 5.62
C GLY A 74 -15.21 -0.68 4.26
N SER A 75 -14.28 -1.30 3.51
CA SER A 75 -13.68 -0.69 2.32
C SER A 75 -13.85 -1.48 1.02
N THR A 76 -14.91 -2.28 0.89
CA THR A 76 -15.38 -2.75 -0.43
C THR A 76 -16.65 -1.99 -0.78
N PRO A 77 -16.61 -1.00 -1.71
CA PRO A 77 -17.83 -0.47 -2.30
C PRO A 77 -18.46 -1.62 -3.10
N LYS A 78 -19.59 -2.15 -2.63
CA LYS A 78 -20.42 -3.12 -3.36
C LYS A 78 -21.49 -2.40 -4.21
N ASP A 79 -21.11 -1.31 -4.86
CA ASP A 79 -22.00 -0.55 -5.74
C ASP A 79 -21.46 -0.63 -7.17
N ASN A 80 -21.57 -1.80 -7.81
CA ASN A 80 -21.55 -2.02 -9.28
C ASN A 80 -21.76 -3.53 -9.55
N ALA A 81 -22.97 -4.02 -9.31
CA ALA A 81 -23.45 -5.28 -9.84
C ALA A 81 -24.90 -5.07 -10.29
N ALA A 82 -25.03 -4.36 -11.41
CA ALA A 82 -26.25 -4.32 -12.21
C ALA A 82 -26.04 -5.28 -13.39
N GLU A 83 -26.79 -6.38 -13.40
CA GLU A 83 -27.20 -7.13 -14.59
C GLU A 83 -28.64 -7.58 -14.38
#